data_AF-A0A1Y1XDQ0-F1
#
_entry.id   AF-A0A1Y1XDQ0-F1
#
_cell.length_a   1.000
_cell.length_b   1.000
_cell.length_c   1.000
_cell.angle_alpha   90.00
_cell.angle_beta   90.00
_cell.angle_gamma   90.00
#
_symmetry.space_group_name_H-M   'P 1'
#
loop_
_entity.id
_entity.type
_entity.pdbx_description
1 polymer ?
#
loop_
_entity_poly.entity_id
_entity_poly.type
_entity_poly.pdbx_seq_one_letter_code
_entity_poly.pdbx_strand_id
1 'polypeptide(L)'
;MFLFDNNNPLDPPDIILEDNIGFDKQCEKSNVLDINKYLSQWNIKDENCIVNLINELINGFNEYNFNRTIQFDIPKLNFEINTLMNVCDNYKIMILPHVMTLYEKIRIIIPIEKKSKGSMISVDVNDYVYGVLLVCDFVVDISKKEVVSSSMDYVFTKKTKNVKRINKKLPKWDSSSHLFEYIEDVETSLDNTIVLKKSDNSRKEFLSAIISALNEYLLEYDSFDYSYAAFYIKHPLDGPDLQANSIVLYFYLTDDFPHHEPVVTIIIPYHQRNPEYNIRHDIKYHFSKKFFVDPPGRYQEAAALFKNYILSNIPQFIREYKN
;
A
#
# COMPACT_ATOMS: atom_id res chain seq x y z
N MET A 1 8.80 7.68 31.52
CA MET A 1 8.60 9.12 31.74
C MET A 1 9.96 9.79 31.91
N PHE A 2 10.16 10.96 31.33
CA PHE A 2 11.38 11.78 31.50
C PHE A 2 11.03 13.01 32.35
N LEU A 3 11.80 13.27 33.39
CA LEU A 3 11.63 14.43 34.26
C LEU A 3 12.85 15.33 34.12
N PHE A 4 12.64 16.61 33.83
CA PHE A 4 13.70 17.61 33.72
C PHE A 4 13.59 18.60 34.88
N ASP A 5 14.71 18.98 35.47
CA ASP A 5 14.75 20.06 36.45
C ASP A 5 14.87 21.41 35.75
N ASN A 6 13.79 22.21 35.82
CA ASN A 6 13.77 23.55 35.24
C ASN A 6 14.82 24.50 35.85
N ASN A 7 15.27 24.23 37.08
CA ASN A 7 16.29 25.04 37.73
C ASN A 7 17.72 24.69 37.27
N ASN A 8 17.91 23.48 36.72
CA ASN A 8 19.19 22.98 36.23
C ASN A 8 19.02 22.35 34.83
N PRO A 9 18.78 23.17 33.79
CA PRO A 9 18.45 22.66 32.46
C PRO A 9 19.61 21.90 31.79
N LEU A 10 20.84 22.06 32.28
CA LEU A 10 22.02 21.37 31.74
C LEU A 10 22.12 19.91 32.18
N ASP A 11 21.41 19.54 33.24
CA ASP A 11 21.48 18.20 33.83
C ASP A 11 20.67 17.19 33.00
N PRO A 12 21.07 15.90 33.01
CA PRO A 12 20.29 14.84 32.36
C PRO A 12 18.90 14.68 33.00
N PRO A 13 17.91 14.17 32.25
CA PRO A 13 16.61 13.87 32.83
C PRO A 13 16.65 12.66 33.77
N ASP A 14 15.79 12.68 34.78
CA ASP A 14 15.44 11.46 35.51
C ASP A 14 14.51 10.60 34.65
N ILE A 15 14.75 9.29 34.65
CA ILE A 15 14.00 8.33 33.84
C ILE A 15 13.21 7.42 34.77
N ILE A 16 11.89 7.39 34.57
CA ILE A 16 10.99 6.46 35.25
C ILE A 16 10.45 5.47 34.22
N LEU A 17 10.75 4.19 34.44
CA LEU A 17 10.28 3.07 33.63
C LEU A 17 9.11 2.42 34.36
N GLU A 18 7.99 2.21 33.66
CA GLU A 18 6.79 1.61 34.27
C GLU A 18 6.80 0.09 34.13
N ASP A 19 6.53 -0.60 35.24
CA ASP A 19 6.53 -2.08 35.34
C ASP A 19 5.47 -2.76 34.44
N ASN A 20 4.40 -2.02 34.08
CA ASN A 20 3.26 -2.52 33.29
C ASN A 20 3.62 -2.86 31.83
N ILE A 21 4.77 -2.40 31.32
CA ILE A 21 5.23 -2.66 29.95
C ILE A 21 6.37 -3.69 29.92
N GLY A 22 6.68 -4.35 31.05
CA GLY A 22 7.71 -5.40 31.10
C GLY A 22 9.09 -4.92 31.56
N PHE A 23 9.23 -3.65 31.98
CA PHE A 23 10.40 -3.18 32.73
C PHE A 23 10.30 -3.64 34.18
N ASP A 24 10.53 -4.92 34.43
CA ASP A 24 10.49 -5.45 35.80
C ASP A 24 11.80 -5.21 36.57
N LYS A 25 11.79 -5.55 37.85
CA LYS A 25 12.99 -5.47 38.72
C LYS A 25 14.17 -6.33 38.23
N GLN A 26 13.94 -7.31 37.35
CA GLN A 26 15.03 -8.09 36.75
C GLN A 26 15.68 -7.31 35.61
N CYS A 27 14.93 -6.49 34.88
CA CYS A 27 15.45 -5.58 33.87
C CYS A 27 16.47 -4.60 34.46
N GLU A 28 16.13 -3.97 35.60
CA GLU A 28 17.04 -3.08 36.34
C GLU A 28 18.33 -3.81 36.78
N LYS A 29 18.20 -5.05 37.27
CA LYS A 29 19.34 -5.86 37.74
C LYS A 29 20.22 -6.42 36.62
N SER A 30 19.69 -6.49 35.40
CA SER A 30 20.38 -7.13 34.27
C SER A 30 21.55 -6.31 33.73
N ASN A 31 21.70 -5.05 34.16
CA ASN A 31 22.63 -4.05 33.61
C ASN A 31 22.52 -3.82 32.09
N VAL A 32 21.58 -4.47 31.39
CA VAL A 32 21.43 -4.39 29.92
C VAL A 32 21.06 -2.99 29.46
N LEU A 33 20.32 -2.23 30.28
CA LEU A 33 19.93 -0.87 29.94
C LEU A 33 21.04 0.17 30.12
N ASP A 34 22.12 -0.16 30.86
CA ASP A 34 23.29 0.68 31.19
C ASP A 34 23.02 2.20 31.21
N ILE A 35 21.94 2.61 31.88
CA ILE A 35 21.38 3.97 31.77
C ILE A 35 22.41 5.00 32.23
N ASN A 36 23.17 4.67 33.27
CA ASN A 36 24.20 5.55 33.83
C ASN A 36 25.32 5.86 32.83
N LYS A 37 25.69 4.91 31.96
CA LYS A 37 26.66 5.16 30.90
C LYS A 37 26.15 6.20 29.92
N TYR A 38 24.89 6.10 29.50
CA TYR A 38 24.30 7.05 28.56
C TYR A 38 24.12 8.44 29.20
N LEU A 39 23.64 8.50 30.44
CA LEU A 39 23.50 9.76 31.17
C LEU A 39 24.85 10.43 31.46
N SER A 40 25.93 9.65 31.64
CA SER A 40 27.27 10.20 31.84
C SER A 40 27.84 10.92 30.61
N GLN A 41 27.30 10.61 29.43
CA GLN A 41 27.66 11.23 28.15
C GLN A 41 26.67 12.32 27.74
N TRP A 42 25.76 12.71 28.63
CA TRP A 42 24.74 13.71 28.37
C TRP A 42 25.37 15.03 27.92
N ASN A 43 24.91 15.53 26.78
CA ASN A 43 25.38 16.77 26.20
C ASN A 43 24.20 17.55 25.62
N ILE A 44 23.71 18.53 26.38
CA ILE A 44 22.60 19.40 25.94
C ILE A 44 22.93 20.24 24.69
N LYS A 45 24.21 20.38 24.33
CA LYS A 45 24.59 21.07 23.08
C LYS A 45 24.35 20.19 21.85
N ASP A 46 24.19 18.89 22.02
CA ASP A 46 23.73 18.01 20.95
C ASP A 46 22.20 18.10 20.88
N GLU A 47 21.70 18.64 19.78
CA GLU A 47 20.25 18.76 19.52
C GLU A 47 19.53 17.41 19.52
N ASN A 48 20.26 16.30 19.33
CA ASN A 48 19.71 14.95 19.32
C ASN A 48 19.92 14.18 20.64
N CYS A 49 20.44 14.81 21.69
CA CYS A 49 20.79 14.12 22.95
C CYS A 49 19.63 13.28 23.53
N ILE A 50 18.40 13.84 23.57
CA ILE A 50 17.20 13.12 24.04
C ILE A 50 16.85 11.96 23.10
N VAL A 51 16.91 12.19 21.79
CA VAL A 51 16.57 11.16 20.78
C VAL A 51 17.54 9.99 20.87
N ASN A 52 18.82 10.28 21.01
CA ASN A 52 19.87 9.27 21.21
C ASN A 52 19.61 8.47 22.48
N LEU A 53 19.34 9.14 23.61
CA LEU A 53 18.98 8.48 24.87
C LEU A 53 17.77 7.55 24.72
N ILE A 54 16.70 8.01 24.05
CA ILE A 54 15.50 7.20 23.79
C ILE A 54 15.83 5.98 22.93
N ASN A 55 16.62 6.15 21.87
CA ASN A 55 17.00 5.04 20.99
C ASN A 55 17.82 3.98 21.72
N GLU A 56 18.75 4.40 22.57
CA GLU A 56 19.54 3.49 23.41
C GLU A 56 18.64 2.74 24.40
N LEU A 57 17.71 3.41 25.06
CA LEU A 57 16.72 2.76 25.94
C LEU A 57 15.85 1.75 25.19
N ILE A 58 15.40 2.08 23.98
CA ILE A 58 14.61 1.17 23.13
C ILE A 58 15.45 -0.06 22.73
N ASN A 59 16.72 0.14 22.40
CA ASN A 59 17.62 -0.95 22.01
C ASN A 59 17.94 -1.87 23.19
N GLY A 60 18.32 -1.31 24.34
CA GLY A 60 18.56 -2.08 25.55
C GLY A 60 17.32 -2.81 26.04
N PHE A 61 16.13 -2.20 25.93
CA PHE A 61 14.88 -2.88 26.29
C PHE A 61 14.55 -4.04 25.34
N ASN A 62 14.79 -3.85 24.04
CA ASN A 62 14.62 -4.90 23.05
C ASN A 62 15.58 -6.07 23.31
N GLU A 63 16.84 -5.79 23.60
CA GLU A 63 17.86 -6.79 23.95
C GLU A 63 17.48 -7.55 25.23
N TYR A 64 17.03 -6.84 26.28
CA TYR A 64 16.55 -7.47 27.50
C TYR A 64 15.38 -8.44 27.21
N ASN A 65 14.37 -7.99 26.47
CA ASN A 65 13.21 -8.83 26.14
C ASN A 65 13.59 -10.01 25.24
N PHE A 66 14.51 -9.83 24.31
CA PHE A 66 15.06 -10.90 23.49
C PHE A 66 15.72 -11.96 24.38
N ASN A 67 16.67 -11.56 25.23
CA ASN A 67 17.39 -12.45 26.12
C ASN A 67 16.43 -13.22 27.05
N ARG A 68 15.46 -12.53 27.64
CA ARG A 68 14.45 -13.15 28.49
C ARG A 68 13.54 -14.11 27.72
N THR A 69 13.19 -13.77 26.48
CA THR A 69 12.40 -14.65 25.62
C THR A 69 13.13 -15.96 25.33
N ILE A 70 14.42 -15.90 25.01
CA ILE A 70 15.26 -17.09 24.80
C ILE A 70 15.37 -17.94 26.07
N GLN A 71 15.41 -17.30 27.25
CA GLN A 71 15.46 -18.01 28.54
C GLN A 71 14.21 -18.84 28.85
N PHE A 72 13.05 -18.53 28.26
CA PHE A 72 11.87 -19.38 28.40
C PHE A 72 12.05 -20.75 27.72
N ASP A 73 13.03 -20.88 26.82
CA ASP A 73 13.43 -22.15 26.19
C ASP A 73 12.24 -22.87 25.51
N ILE A 74 11.45 -22.09 24.75
CA ILE A 74 10.25 -22.57 24.06
C ILE A 74 10.64 -22.89 22.61
N PRO A 75 10.64 -24.16 22.17
CA PRO A 75 11.21 -24.56 20.88
C PRO A 75 10.61 -23.84 19.68
N LYS A 76 9.26 -23.72 19.64
CA LYS A 76 8.57 -23.03 18.54
C LYS A 76 8.97 -21.57 18.46
N LEU A 77 9.03 -20.86 19.60
CA LEU A 77 9.36 -19.44 19.63
C LEU A 77 10.82 -19.17 19.28
N ASN A 78 11.74 -20.00 19.80
CA ASN A 78 13.15 -19.93 19.46
C ASN A 78 13.38 -20.13 17.96
N PHE A 79 12.64 -21.06 17.33
CA PHE A 79 12.67 -21.24 15.89
C PHE A 79 12.22 -20.00 15.12
N GLU A 80 11.08 -19.41 15.48
CA GLU A 80 10.55 -18.21 14.80
C GLU A 80 11.52 -17.02 14.94
N ILE A 81 12.07 -16.79 16.14
CA ILE A 81 13.02 -15.69 16.40
C ILE A 81 14.34 -15.90 15.64
N ASN A 82 14.90 -17.11 15.67
CA ASN A 82 16.13 -17.42 14.95
C ASN A 82 15.95 -17.25 13.45
N THR A 83 14.79 -17.61 12.91
CA THR A 83 14.49 -17.42 11.49
C THR A 83 14.32 -15.94 11.18
N LEU A 84 13.61 -15.19 12.03
CA LEU A 84 13.41 -13.75 11.87
C LEU A 84 14.75 -12.98 11.87
N MET A 85 15.70 -13.35 12.72
CA MET A 85 17.05 -12.76 12.74
C MET A 85 17.79 -12.87 11.41
N ASN A 86 17.46 -13.85 10.58
CA ASN A 86 18.11 -14.03 9.27
C ASN A 86 17.40 -13.25 8.14
N VAL A 87 16.17 -12.78 8.38
CA VAL A 87 15.29 -12.22 7.34
C VAL A 87 14.96 -10.74 7.61
N CYS A 88 15.01 -10.29 8.86
CA CYS A 88 14.65 -8.93 9.26
C CYS A 88 15.60 -8.38 10.32
N ASP A 89 16.18 -7.21 10.06
CA ASP A 89 17.12 -6.56 10.99
C ASP A 89 16.44 -5.66 12.03
N ASN A 90 15.19 -5.24 11.79
CA ASN A 90 14.54 -4.13 12.51
C ASN A 90 13.29 -4.54 13.30
N TYR A 91 13.17 -5.80 13.72
CA TYR A 91 12.05 -6.24 14.55
C TYR A 91 12.22 -5.83 16.03
N LYS A 92 11.10 -5.78 16.76
CA LYS A 92 11.08 -5.51 18.20
C LYS A 92 10.35 -6.62 18.96
N ILE A 93 10.86 -7.00 20.12
CA ILE A 93 10.25 -7.99 21.02
C ILE A 93 9.81 -7.30 22.31
N MET A 94 8.60 -7.61 22.75
CA MET A 94 8.04 -7.17 24.03
C MET A 94 7.45 -8.35 24.78
N ILE A 95 7.69 -8.41 26.08
CA ILE A 95 7.02 -9.36 26.98
C ILE A 95 5.97 -8.58 27.76
N LEU A 96 4.72 -8.95 27.57
CA LEU A 96 3.56 -8.34 28.20
C LEU A 96 3.02 -9.28 29.28
N PRO A 97 2.81 -8.78 30.51
CA PRO A 97 2.24 -9.59 31.58
C PRO A 97 0.89 -10.17 31.16
N HIS A 98 0.70 -11.47 31.34
CA HIS A 98 -0.60 -12.10 31.15
C HIS A 98 -1.41 -12.08 32.45
N VAL A 99 -2.75 -12.08 32.34
CA VAL A 99 -3.66 -12.09 33.51
C VAL A 99 -3.45 -13.31 34.41
N MET A 100 -2.99 -14.41 33.81
CA MET A 100 -2.68 -15.65 34.50
C MET A 100 -1.16 -15.83 34.56
N THR A 101 -0.61 -16.05 35.74
CA THR A 101 0.83 -16.06 36.03
C THR A 101 1.62 -17.19 35.37
N LEU A 102 0.95 -18.24 34.88
CA LEU A 102 1.60 -19.35 34.16
C LEU A 102 1.83 -19.03 32.69
N TYR A 103 1.16 -17.99 32.19
CA TYR A 103 1.26 -17.57 30.81
C TYR A 103 2.04 -16.25 30.71
N GLU A 104 2.77 -16.09 29.62
CA GLU A 104 3.30 -14.80 29.20
C GLU A 104 2.82 -14.51 27.79
N LYS A 105 2.71 -13.22 27.47
CA LYS A 105 2.39 -12.78 26.12
C LYS A 105 3.63 -12.15 25.48
N ILE A 106 4.14 -12.78 24.45
CA ILE A 106 5.33 -12.35 23.73
C ILE A 106 4.88 -11.73 22.41
N ARG A 107 5.14 -10.43 22.27
CA ARG A 107 4.79 -9.64 21.10
C ARG A 107 6.03 -9.38 20.26
N ILE A 108 5.97 -9.76 19.00
CA ILE A 108 6.99 -9.46 17.99
C ILE A 108 6.40 -8.47 17.00
N ILE A 109 7.04 -7.31 16.86
CA ILE A 109 6.64 -6.24 15.95
C ILE A 109 7.63 -6.21 14.79
N ILE A 110 7.13 -6.33 13.57
CA ILE A 110 7.96 -6.48 12.36
C ILE A 110 7.58 -5.38 11.37
N PRO A 111 8.49 -4.44 11.07
CA PRO A 111 8.29 -3.47 10.01
C PRO A 111 8.55 -4.11 8.65
N ILE A 112 7.57 -4.04 7.75
CA ILE A 112 7.71 -4.39 6.33
C ILE A 112 7.58 -3.10 5.51
N GLU A 113 8.67 -2.72 4.85
CA GLU A 113 8.80 -1.45 4.17
C GLU A 113 9.48 -1.60 2.82
N LYS A 114 8.93 -0.96 1.78
CA LYS A 114 9.59 -0.85 0.47
C LYS A 114 9.88 0.60 0.17
N LYS A 115 11.16 0.97 0.03
CA LYS A 115 11.58 2.32 -0.37
C LYS A 115 11.50 2.50 -1.89
N SER A 116 11.18 3.70 -2.34
CA SER A 116 11.23 4.04 -3.76
C SER A 116 12.68 4.00 -4.25
N LYS A 117 12.96 3.34 -5.37
CA LYS A 117 14.32 3.25 -5.93
C LYS A 117 14.70 4.49 -6.77
N GLY A 118 14.09 5.64 -6.58
CA GLY A 118 14.39 6.82 -7.40
C GLY A 118 13.98 8.16 -6.82
N SER A 119 14.94 8.89 -6.24
CA SER A 119 15.53 10.06 -6.90
C SER A 119 16.91 10.32 -6.27
N MET A 120 17.92 10.63 -7.07
CA MET A 120 19.25 11.05 -6.59
C MET A 120 19.23 12.44 -5.89
N ILE A 121 18.04 13.03 -5.64
CA ILE A 121 17.92 14.46 -5.27
C ILE A 121 16.99 14.70 -4.06
N SER A 122 16.29 13.70 -3.51
CA SER A 122 15.55 13.90 -2.26
C SER A 122 15.75 12.75 -1.29
N VAL A 123 16.59 12.97 -0.27
CA VAL A 123 16.63 12.17 0.96
C VAL A 123 15.41 12.54 1.81
N ASP A 124 14.20 12.33 1.29
CA ASP A 124 13.02 12.37 2.13
C ASP A 124 12.94 11.02 2.82
N VAL A 125 13.08 11.03 4.15
CA VAL A 125 12.96 9.84 5.02
C VAL A 125 11.60 9.16 4.84
N ASN A 126 10.62 9.83 4.21
CA ASN A 126 9.28 9.33 3.91
C ASN A 126 9.06 8.78 2.49
N ASP A 127 10.12 8.53 1.71
CA ASP A 127 9.97 8.00 0.34
C ASP A 127 9.73 6.47 0.28
N TYR A 128 8.76 6.00 1.06
CA TYR A 128 8.29 4.62 1.07
C TYR A 128 7.21 4.39 0.00
N VAL A 129 7.32 3.34 -0.79
CA VAL A 129 6.25 2.88 -1.69
C VAL A 129 5.08 2.32 -0.88
N TYR A 130 5.38 1.50 0.12
CA TYR A 130 4.47 1.12 1.20
C TYR A 130 5.25 0.92 2.50
N GLY A 131 4.50 0.93 3.60
CA GLY A 131 4.92 0.43 4.91
C GLY A 131 3.76 -0.21 5.66
N VAL A 132 4.01 -1.34 6.32
CA VAL A 132 3.11 -2.01 7.25
C VAL A 132 3.89 -2.50 8.47
N LEU A 133 3.28 -2.38 9.66
CA LEU A 133 3.78 -3.00 10.87
C LEU A 133 2.96 -4.27 11.11
N LEU A 134 3.61 -5.43 11.09
CA LEU A 134 3.02 -6.68 11.57
C LEU A 134 3.20 -6.76 13.09
N VAL A 135 2.16 -7.16 13.79
CA VAL A 135 2.15 -7.33 15.25
C VAL A 135 1.75 -8.77 15.53
N CYS A 136 2.75 -9.59 15.81
CA CYS A 136 2.59 -11.00 16.10
C CYS A 136 2.59 -11.22 17.61
N ASP A 137 1.51 -11.79 18.13
CA ASP A 137 1.35 -12.10 19.55
C ASP A 137 1.40 -13.62 19.75
N PHE A 138 2.30 -14.09 20.61
CA PHE A 138 2.39 -15.47 21.09
C PHE A 138 1.99 -15.51 22.57
N VAL A 139 1.00 -16.33 22.90
CA VAL A 139 0.71 -16.66 24.30
C VAL A 139 1.41 -17.98 24.60
N VAL A 140 2.28 -17.96 25.61
CA VAL A 140 3.13 -19.10 25.95
C VAL A 140 2.85 -19.61 27.35
N ASP A 141 2.84 -20.93 27.53
CA ASP A 141 2.84 -21.58 28.84
C ASP A 141 4.28 -21.80 29.27
N ILE A 142 4.75 -21.02 30.24
CA ILE A 142 6.15 -21.12 30.71
C ILE A 142 6.39 -22.47 31.37
N SER A 143 5.39 -23.03 32.06
CA SER A 143 5.53 -24.27 32.80
C SER A 143 5.70 -25.49 31.90
N LYS A 144 5.03 -25.47 30.74
CA LYS A 144 5.08 -26.53 29.74
C LYS A 144 6.02 -26.26 28.58
N LYS A 145 6.59 -25.04 28.52
CA LYS A 145 7.45 -24.56 27.43
C LYS A 145 6.79 -24.69 26.05
N GLU A 146 5.51 -24.36 25.97
CA GLU A 146 4.71 -24.48 24.74
C GLU A 146 4.04 -23.16 24.36
N VAL A 147 3.81 -22.98 23.06
CA VAL A 147 2.97 -21.91 22.54
C VAL A 147 1.52 -22.38 22.58
N VAL A 148 0.68 -21.69 23.33
CA VAL A 148 -0.74 -22.01 23.51
C VAL A 148 -1.58 -21.43 22.37
N SER A 149 -1.26 -20.21 21.96
CA SER A 149 -1.95 -19.55 20.84
C SER A 149 -1.06 -18.51 20.19
N SER A 150 -1.32 -18.23 18.91
CA SER A 150 -0.68 -17.15 18.18
C SER A 150 -1.71 -16.33 17.40
N SER A 151 -1.48 -15.03 17.28
CA SER A 151 -2.33 -14.12 16.48
C SER A 151 -1.49 -13.08 15.76
N MET A 152 -1.98 -12.63 14.60
CA MET A 152 -1.35 -11.59 13.80
C MET A 152 -2.32 -10.44 13.60
N ASP A 153 -1.89 -9.25 13.98
CA ASP A 153 -2.48 -7.98 13.62
C ASP A 153 -1.54 -7.19 12.72
N TYR A 154 -2.05 -6.15 12.06
CA TYR A 154 -1.22 -5.28 11.24
C TYR A 154 -1.70 -3.83 11.26
N VAL A 155 -0.75 -2.91 11.09
CA VAL A 155 -1.00 -1.48 11.02
C VAL A 155 -0.38 -0.92 9.75
N PHE A 156 -1.23 -0.55 8.79
CA PHE A 156 -0.79 0.16 7.59
C PHE A 156 -0.37 1.60 7.90
N THR A 157 0.73 2.06 7.29
CA THR A 157 1.06 3.49 7.28
C THR A 157 -0.01 4.30 6.54
N LYS A 158 -0.06 5.61 6.79
CA LYS A 158 -0.99 6.53 6.10
C LYS A 158 -0.84 6.47 4.58
N LYS A 159 0.39 6.35 4.08
CA LYS A 159 0.70 6.29 2.63
C LYS A 159 0.17 4.99 2.01
N THR A 160 0.32 3.86 2.72
CA THR A 160 -0.25 2.56 2.32
C THR A 160 -1.78 2.58 2.34
N LYS A 161 -2.40 3.10 3.42
CA LYS A 161 -3.88 3.18 3.54
C LYS A 161 -4.56 3.94 2.40
N ASN A 162 -3.86 4.89 1.78
CA ASN A 162 -4.39 5.69 0.67
C ASN A 162 -4.39 4.95 -0.68
N VAL A 163 -3.82 3.74 -0.76
CA VAL A 163 -3.86 2.93 -1.98
C VAL A 163 -5.22 2.24 -2.07
N LYS A 164 -6.10 2.73 -2.95
CA LYS A 164 -7.50 2.25 -3.12
C LYS A 164 -7.63 0.73 -3.23
N ARG A 165 -6.68 0.07 -3.91
CA ARG A 165 -6.67 -1.37 -4.20
C ARG A 165 -5.88 -2.22 -3.22
N ILE A 166 -5.32 -1.64 -2.16
CA ILE A 166 -4.95 -2.48 -1.01
C ILE A 166 -6.27 -3.01 -0.49
N ASN A 167 -6.60 -4.23 -0.93
CA ASN A 167 -7.60 -5.05 -0.29
C ASN A 167 -7.37 -4.83 1.19
N LYS A 168 -8.39 -4.31 1.89
CA LYS A 168 -8.28 -3.83 3.28
C LYS A 168 -7.81 -4.91 4.27
N LYS A 169 -7.46 -6.10 3.77
CA LYS A 169 -6.99 -7.26 4.49
C LYS A 169 -5.75 -7.83 3.79
N LEU A 170 -4.64 -7.87 4.53
CA LEU A 170 -3.51 -8.73 4.22
C LEU A 170 -3.94 -10.20 4.21
N PRO A 171 -3.13 -11.11 3.62
CA PRO A 171 -3.33 -12.56 3.78
C PRO A 171 -3.59 -12.92 5.25
N LYS A 172 -4.50 -13.86 5.50
CA LYS A 172 -4.77 -14.32 6.87
C LYS A 172 -3.60 -15.19 7.31
N TRP A 173 -2.98 -14.88 8.46
CA TRP A 173 -1.96 -15.73 9.02
C TRP A 173 -2.57 -17.04 9.55
N ASP A 174 -1.99 -18.16 9.14
CA ASP A 174 -2.28 -19.46 9.72
C ASP A 174 -1.32 -19.73 10.88
N SER A 175 -1.83 -20.06 12.06
CA SER A 175 -1.02 -20.45 13.22
C SER A 175 -0.09 -21.64 13.00
N SER A 176 -0.34 -22.43 11.94
CA SER A 176 0.53 -23.51 11.48
C SER A 176 1.68 -23.04 10.58
N SER A 177 1.53 -21.88 9.94
CA SER A 177 2.56 -21.27 9.07
C SER A 177 3.63 -20.55 9.87
N HIS A 178 4.84 -20.55 9.34
CA HIS A 178 5.96 -19.84 9.94
C HIS A 178 5.89 -18.34 9.67
N LEU A 179 6.48 -17.55 10.57
CA LEU A 179 6.44 -16.09 10.49
C LEU A 179 7.15 -15.57 9.25
N PHE A 180 8.25 -16.21 8.85
CA PHE A 180 9.01 -15.80 7.66
C PHE A 180 8.24 -16.02 6.36
N GLU A 181 7.55 -17.15 6.21
CA GLU A 181 6.71 -17.44 5.03
C GLU A 181 5.59 -16.41 4.92
N TYR A 182 4.99 -16.06 6.07
CA TYR A 182 3.95 -15.05 6.11
C TYR A 182 4.46 -13.65 5.73
N ILE A 183 5.68 -13.29 6.14
CA ILE A 183 6.31 -12.03 5.73
C ILE A 183 6.45 -11.98 4.20
N GLU A 184 6.95 -13.05 3.57
CA GLU A 184 7.11 -13.14 2.10
C GLU A 184 5.76 -13.02 1.37
N ASP A 185 4.71 -13.66 1.88
CA ASP A 185 3.35 -13.57 1.34
C ASP A 185 2.80 -12.13 1.42
N VAL A 186 3.04 -11.46 2.55
CA VAL A 186 2.63 -10.06 2.75
C VAL A 186 3.39 -9.14 1.80
N GLU A 187 4.70 -9.30 1.66
CA GLU A 187 5.51 -8.51 0.72
C GLU A 187 5.03 -8.70 -0.72
N THR A 188 4.81 -9.94 -1.14
CA THR A 188 4.31 -10.27 -2.48
C THR A 188 2.93 -9.66 -2.73
N SER A 189 2.03 -9.74 -1.76
CA SER A 189 0.69 -9.13 -1.84
C SER A 189 0.74 -7.61 -1.98
N LEU A 190 1.61 -6.96 -1.20
CA LEU A 190 1.81 -5.52 -1.24
C LEU A 190 2.44 -5.08 -2.56
N ASP A 191 3.39 -5.83 -3.09
CA ASP A 191 4.04 -5.55 -4.37
C ASP A 191 3.07 -5.64 -5.55
N ASN A 192 2.26 -6.69 -5.61
CA ASN A 192 1.19 -6.81 -6.59
C ASN A 192 0.24 -5.62 -6.52
N THR A 193 -0.04 -5.11 -5.31
CA THR A 193 -0.91 -3.96 -5.15
C THR A 193 -0.30 -2.65 -5.64
N ILE A 194 1.02 -2.45 -5.49
CA ILE A 194 1.70 -1.29 -6.08
C ILE A 194 1.60 -1.31 -7.60
N VAL A 195 1.77 -2.48 -8.22
CA VAL A 195 1.64 -2.63 -9.67
C VAL A 195 0.25 -2.16 -10.13
N LEU A 196 -0.81 -2.52 -9.39
CA LEU A 196 -2.16 -2.04 -9.65
C LEU A 196 -2.30 -0.51 -9.50
N LYS A 197 -1.61 0.11 -8.53
CA LYS A 197 -1.59 1.59 -8.40
C LYS A 197 -0.93 2.27 -9.60
N LYS A 198 0.12 1.68 -10.18
CA LYS A 198 0.73 2.20 -11.42
C LYS A 198 -0.26 2.12 -12.59
N SER A 199 -1.02 1.03 -12.68
CA SER A 199 -2.14 0.90 -13.63
C SER A 199 -3.17 2.02 -13.43
N ASP A 200 -3.57 2.34 -12.19
CA ASP A 200 -4.51 3.42 -11.90
C ASP A 200 -4.05 4.78 -12.44
N ASN A 201 -2.77 5.12 -12.26
CA ASN A 201 -2.21 6.37 -12.80
C ASN A 201 -2.22 6.37 -14.34
N SER A 202 -1.79 5.27 -14.97
CA SER A 202 -1.82 5.13 -16.43
C SER A 202 -3.24 5.27 -16.99
N ARG A 203 -4.24 4.69 -16.32
CA ARG A 203 -5.66 4.82 -16.70
C ARG A 203 -6.14 6.25 -16.59
N LYS A 204 -5.84 6.92 -15.47
CA LYS A 204 -6.17 8.32 -15.27
C LYS A 204 -5.57 9.20 -16.36
N GLU A 205 -4.28 9.06 -16.64
CA GLU A 205 -3.57 9.87 -17.64
C GLU A 205 -4.12 9.61 -19.04
N PHE A 206 -4.32 8.34 -19.41
CA PHE A 206 -4.82 7.99 -20.73
C PHE A 206 -6.28 8.37 -20.94
N LEU A 207 -7.17 8.10 -19.98
CA LEU A 207 -8.57 8.52 -20.08
C LEU A 207 -8.68 10.05 -20.14
N SER A 208 -7.87 10.77 -19.35
CA SER A 208 -7.80 12.23 -19.42
C SER A 208 -7.37 12.73 -20.80
N ALA A 209 -6.44 12.04 -21.46
CA ALA A 209 -6.03 12.36 -22.83
C ALA A 209 -7.16 12.11 -23.85
N ILE A 210 -7.90 11.00 -23.72
CA ILE A 210 -9.07 10.69 -24.56
C ILE A 210 -10.16 11.75 -24.36
N ILE A 211 -10.49 12.08 -23.11
CA ILE A 211 -11.45 13.14 -22.77
C ILE A 211 -11.01 14.47 -23.36
N SER A 212 -9.73 14.84 -23.22
CA SER A 212 -9.21 16.08 -23.77
C SER A 212 -9.30 16.13 -25.31
N ALA A 213 -9.07 15.02 -26.00
CA ALA A 213 -9.17 14.96 -27.45
C ALA A 213 -10.62 15.08 -27.94
N LEU A 214 -11.55 14.43 -27.25
CA LEU A 214 -12.99 14.35 -27.60
C LEU A 214 -13.87 15.25 -26.71
N ASN A 215 -13.30 16.30 -26.11
CA ASN A 215 -13.98 17.10 -25.08
C ASN A 215 -15.30 17.72 -25.57
N GLU A 216 -15.33 18.13 -26.83
CA GLU A 216 -16.54 18.68 -27.50
C GLU A 216 -17.69 17.68 -27.62
N TYR A 217 -17.42 16.39 -27.45
CA TYR A 217 -18.39 15.30 -27.54
C TYR A 217 -18.66 14.62 -26.19
N LEU A 218 -18.03 15.06 -25.09
CA LEU A 218 -18.12 14.38 -23.80
C LEU A 218 -19.55 14.38 -23.27
N LEU A 219 -20.07 13.21 -22.91
CA LEU A 219 -21.33 13.06 -22.17
C LEU A 219 -21.06 12.92 -20.66
N GLU A 220 -20.26 11.92 -20.30
CA GLU A 220 -19.96 11.57 -18.91
C GLU A 220 -18.67 10.76 -18.84
N TYR A 221 -18.08 10.70 -17.66
CA TYR A 221 -16.94 9.83 -17.38
C TYR A 221 -16.88 9.48 -15.90
N ASP A 222 -16.20 8.39 -15.59
CA ASP A 222 -15.90 8.00 -14.22
C ASP A 222 -14.77 8.86 -13.64
N SER A 223 -15.14 9.87 -12.85
CA SER A 223 -14.19 10.75 -12.18
C SER A 223 -13.47 10.10 -10.99
N PHE A 224 -13.92 8.93 -10.54
CA PHE A 224 -13.35 8.26 -9.37
C PHE A 224 -12.27 7.27 -9.77
N ASP A 225 -12.58 6.32 -10.65
CA ASP A 225 -11.68 5.23 -11.01
C ASP A 225 -11.16 5.33 -12.45
N TYR A 226 -11.62 6.32 -13.22
CA TYR A 226 -11.22 6.53 -14.62
C TYR A 226 -11.38 5.26 -15.45
N SER A 227 -12.44 4.49 -15.15
CA SER A 227 -12.73 3.20 -15.79
C SER A 227 -13.49 3.35 -17.11
N TYR A 228 -14.21 4.45 -17.32
CA TYR A 228 -14.91 4.71 -18.58
C TYR A 228 -15.11 6.20 -18.89
N ALA A 229 -15.32 6.49 -20.17
CA ALA A 229 -15.89 7.74 -20.66
C ALA A 229 -16.90 7.46 -21.79
N ALA A 230 -17.94 8.28 -21.87
CA ALA A 230 -18.95 8.22 -22.91
C ALA A 230 -18.97 9.54 -23.70
N PHE A 231 -19.15 9.43 -25.01
CA PHE A 231 -19.14 10.55 -25.95
C PHE A 231 -20.34 10.48 -26.88
N TYR A 232 -20.97 11.62 -27.16
CA TYR A 232 -22.03 11.75 -28.14
C TYR A 232 -21.54 12.54 -29.34
N ILE A 233 -21.49 11.89 -30.49
CA ILE A 233 -20.95 12.45 -31.71
C ILE A 233 -22.07 12.54 -32.74
N LYS A 234 -22.44 13.76 -33.12
CA LYS A 234 -23.35 14.02 -34.23
C LYS A 234 -22.60 13.89 -35.55
N HIS A 235 -23.29 13.38 -36.57
CA HIS A 235 -22.71 13.36 -37.91
C HIS A 235 -22.57 14.80 -38.44
N PRO A 236 -21.41 15.20 -38.97
CA PRO A 236 -21.13 16.59 -39.33
C PRO A 236 -21.98 17.13 -40.48
N LEU A 237 -22.61 16.24 -41.26
CA LEU A 237 -23.53 16.62 -42.35
C LEU A 237 -25.00 16.64 -41.93
N ASP A 238 -25.31 16.29 -40.68
CA ASP A 238 -26.69 16.35 -40.18
C ASP A 238 -27.07 17.81 -39.87
N GLY A 239 -28.27 18.21 -40.30
CA GLY A 239 -28.85 19.49 -39.89
C GLY A 239 -29.08 19.55 -38.38
N PRO A 240 -29.32 20.75 -37.80
CA PRO A 240 -29.46 20.93 -36.34
C PRO A 240 -30.49 20.00 -35.68
N ASP A 241 -31.52 19.60 -36.42
CA ASP A 241 -32.64 18.77 -35.95
C ASP A 241 -32.54 17.28 -36.38
N LEU A 242 -31.58 16.91 -37.23
CA LEU A 242 -31.38 15.52 -37.61
C LEU A 242 -30.48 14.81 -36.59
N GLN A 243 -31.07 13.86 -35.87
CA GLN A 243 -30.36 13.02 -34.89
C GLN A 243 -30.06 11.62 -35.45
N ALA A 244 -30.63 11.27 -36.62
CA ALA A 244 -30.66 9.92 -37.16
C ALA A 244 -29.27 9.30 -37.40
N ASN A 245 -28.22 10.10 -37.63
CA ASN A 245 -26.86 9.62 -37.86
C ASN A 245 -25.92 9.92 -36.66
N SER A 246 -26.47 10.13 -35.46
CA SER A 246 -25.65 10.32 -34.26
C SER A 246 -25.20 8.99 -33.68
N ILE A 247 -24.03 8.97 -33.06
CA ILE A 247 -23.48 7.82 -32.35
C ILE A 247 -23.21 8.16 -30.88
N VAL A 248 -23.37 7.17 -30.01
CA VAL A 248 -22.85 7.20 -28.64
C VAL A 248 -21.66 6.24 -28.58
N LEU A 249 -20.50 6.77 -28.26
CA LEU A 249 -19.26 6.02 -28.10
C LEU A 249 -18.98 5.82 -26.61
N TYR A 250 -18.87 4.57 -26.19
CA TYR A 250 -18.36 4.21 -24.87
C TYR A 250 -16.93 3.74 -24.98
N PHE A 251 -16.08 4.25 -24.10
CA PHE A 251 -14.67 3.91 -24.00
C PHE A 251 -14.39 3.37 -22.61
N TYR A 252 -13.92 2.13 -22.51
CA TYR A 252 -13.68 1.44 -21.24
C TYR A 252 -12.21 1.05 -21.08
N LEU A 253 -11.69 1.25 -19.88
CA LEU A 253 -10.36 0.81 -19.45
C LEU A 253 -10.51 -0.22 -18.32
N THR A 254 -9.97 -1.41 -18.54
CA THR A 254 -9.96 -2.45 -17.50
C THR A 254 -8.94 -2.15 -16.41
N ASP A 255 -9.04 -2.87 -15.30
CA ASP A 255 -8.12 -2.76 -14.16
C ASP A 255 -6.67 -3.14 -14.48
N ASP A 256 -6.46 -3.86 -15.59
CA ASP A 256 -5.18 -4.38 -16.06
C ASP A 256 -4.49 -3.48 -17.10
N PHE A 257 -5.10 -2.37 -17.51
CA PHE A 257 -4.46 -1.40 -18.40
C PHE A 257 -3.09 -0.97 -17.85
N PRO A 258 -2.01 -0.90 -18.65
CA PRO A 258 -1.96 -0.95 -20.12
C PRO A 258 -1.75 -2.34 -20.72
N HIS A 259 -1.83 -3.42 -19.95
CA HIS A 259 -1.59 -4.78 -20.45
C HIS A 259 -2.74 -5.30 -21.29
N HIS A 260 -3.97 -4.92 -20.90
CA HIS A 260 -5.18 -5.13 -21.69
C HIS A 260 -5.55 -3.88 -22.48
N GLU A 261 -5.97 -4.08 -23.73
CA GLU A 261 -6.39 -2.98 -24.61
C GLU A 261 -7.73 -2.39 -24.15
N PRO A 262 -7.96 -1.09 -24.38
CA PRO A 262 -9.26 -0.47 -24.14
C PRO A 262 -10.37 -1.13 -24.95
N VAL A 263 -11.57 -1.20 -24.37
CA VAL A 263 -12.78 -1.65 -25.09
C VAL A 263 -13.55 -0.43 -25.55
N VAL A 264 -13.89 -0.42 -26.84
CA VAL A 264 -14.63 0.68 -27.46
C VAL A 264 -15.93 0.15 -28.02
N THR A 265 -17.05 0.71 -27.60
CA THR A 265 -18.38 0.28 -28.02
C THR A 265 -19.13 1.47 -28.62
N ILE A 266 -19.78 1.28 -29.76
CA ILE A 266 -20.70 2.25 -30.34
C ILE A 266 -22.14 1.77 -30.21
N ILE A 267 -23.02 2.71 -29.87
CA ILE A 267 -24.47 2.58 -29.97
C ILE A 267 -24.97 3.62 -30.97
N ILE A 268 -25.88 3.21 -31.85
CA ILE A 268 -26.57 4.12 -32.77
C ILE A 268 -28.02 4.26 -32.29
N PRO A 269 -28.38 5.36 -31.60
CA PRO A 269 -29.66 5.44 -30.89
C PRO A 269 -30.88 5.26 -31.80
N TYR A 270 -30.81 5.67 -33.06
CA TYR A 270 -31.95 5.73 -33.98
C TYR A 270 -32.05 4.55 -34.95
N HIS A 271 -31.15 3.57 -34.87
CA HIS A 271 -31.22 2.34 -35.66
C HIS A 271 -31.97 1.21 -34.95
N GLN A 272 -32.67 1.52 -33.86
CA GLN A 272 -33.41 0.53 -33.08
C GLN A 272 -34.65 0.03 -33.83
N ARG A 273 -34.79 -1.29 -33.93
CA ARG A 273 -36.06 -1.96 -34.29
C ARG A 273 -36.94 -2.26 -33.07
N ASN A 274 -36.37 -2.30 -31.86
CA ASN A 274 -37.09 -2.57 -30.61
C ASN A 274 -36.53 -1.69 -29.47
N PRO A 275 -37.34 -0.83 -28.84
CA PRO A 275 -36.88 0.10 -27.80
C PRO A 275 -36.36 -0.56 -26.51
N GLU A 276 -36.59 -1.86 -26.30
CA GLU A 276 -36.13 -2.58 -25.11
C GLU A 276 -34.67 -3.08 -25.19
N TYR A 277 -34.02 -3.02 -26.37
CA TYR A 277 -32.65 -3.50 -26.54
C TYR A 277 -31.79 -2.50 -27.32
N ASN A 278 -30.85 -1.85 -26.63
CA ASN A 278 -29.76 -1.13 -27.27
C ASN A 278 -28.81 -2.13 -27.93
N ILE A 279 -28.76 -2.17 -29.27
CA ILE A 279 -27.74 -2.95 -29.98
C ILE A 279 -26.40 -2.23 -29.79
N ARG A 280 -25.49 -2.91 -29.08
CA ARG A 280 -24.13 -2.46 -28.82
C ARG A 280 -23.20 -3.09 -29.83
N HIS A 281 -22.35 -2.28 -30.45
CA HIS A 281 -21.37 -2.73 -31.43
C HIS A 281 -19.97 -2.46 -30.91
N ASP A 282 -19.24 -3.52 -30.56
CA ASP A 282 -17.85 -3.39 -30.17
C ASP A 282 -16.96 -3.12 -31.39
N ILE A 283 -16.14 -2.08 -31.30
CA ILE A 283 -15.22 -1.67 -32.34
C ILE A 283 -13.84 -2.17 -32.00
N LYS A 284 -13.25 -2.88 -32.95
CA LYS A 284 -11.87 -3.33 -32.86
C LYS A 284 -10.92 -2.21 -33.29
N TYR A 285 -10.61 -1.30 -32.38
CA TYR A 285 -9.50 -0.36 -32.56
C TYR A 285 -8.28 -0.83 -31.76
N HIS A 286 -7.18 -1.10 -32.46
CA HIS A 286 -5.96 -1.61 -31.84
C HIS A 286 -5.05 -0.44 -31.50
N PHE A 287 -4.88 -0.16 -30.21
CA PHE A 287 -3.92 0.84 -29.76
C PHE A 287 -2.50 0.27 -29.81
N SER A 288 -1.57 1.01 -30.42
CA SER A 288 -0.17 0.55 -30.45
C SER A 288 0.42 0.57 -29.04
N LYS A 289 0.88 -0.59 -28.56
CA LYS A 289 1.49 -0.74 -27.22
C LYS A 289 2.65 0.23 -26.95
N LYS A 290 3.37 0.67 -27.99
CA LYS A 290 4.45 1.67 -27.90
C LYS A 290 4.02 2.97 -27.23
N PHE A 291 2.74 3.35 -27.35
CA PHE A 291 2.24 4.58 -26.73
C PHE A 291 2.10 4.47 -25.21
N PHE A 292 2.10 3.24 -24.68
CA PHE A 292 1.87 2.96 -23.27
C PHE A 292 3.10 2.38 -22.54
N VAL A 293 4.03 1.78 -23.27
CA VAL A 293 5.18 1.05 -22.71
C VAL A 293 6.45 1.92 -22.67
N ASP A 294 6.62 2.86 -23.60
CA ASP A 294 7.82 3.71 -23.67
C ASP A 294 7.63 4.96 -22.77
N PRO A 295 8.46 5.17 -21.73
CA PRO A 295 8.40 6.40 -20.93
C PRO A 295 9.07 7.58 -21.65
N PRO A 296 8.46 8.79 -21.66
CA PRO A 296 7.13 9.11 -21.12
C PRO A 296 6.01 8.59 -22.02
N GLY A 297 4.92 8.09 -21.40
CA GLY A 297 3.76 7.59 -22.13
C GLY A 297 3.21 8.63 -23.10
N ARG A 298 2.98 8.24 -24.35
CA ARG A 298 2.52 9.13 -25.45
C ARG A 298 1.00 9.11 -25.55
N TYR A 299 0.33 9.31 -24.42
CA TYR A 299 -1.12 9.19 -24.29
C TYR A 299 -1.90 10.19 -25.16
N GLN A 300 -1.43 11.44 -25.26
CA GLN A 300 -2.09 12.47 -26.08
C GLN A 300 -2.05 12.11 -27.58
N GLU A 301 -0.95 11.54 -28.04
CA GLU A 301 -0.82 11.13 -29.44
C GLU A 301 -1.72 9.93 -29.76
N ALA A 302 -1.76 8.93 -28.89
CA ALA A 302 -2.69 7.82 -29.00
C ALA A 302 -4.14 8.31 -29.05
N ALA A 303 -4.51 9.26 -28.19
CA ALA A 303 -5.84 9.85 -28.16
C ALA A 303 -6.17 10.64 -29.45
N ALA A 304 -5.21 11.39 -30.00
CA ALA A 304 -5.40 12.12 -31.25
C ALA A 304 -5.60 11.18 -32.45
N LEU A 305 -4.81 10.10 -32.54
CA LEU A 305 -4.97 9.08 -33.56
C LEU A 305 -6.32 8.37 -33.46
N PHE A 306 -6.75 8.07 -32.23
CA PHE A 306 -8.06 7.48 -31.98
C PHE A 306 -9.21 8.42 -32.37
N LYS A 307 -9.15 9.71 -31.99
CA LYS A 307 -10.13 10.72 -32.43
C LYS A 307 -10.25 10.74 -33.96
N ASN A 308 -9.13 10.83 -34.66
CA ASN A 308 -9.12 10.89 -36.11
C ASN A 308 -9.73 9.62 -36.73
N TYR A 309 -9.44 8.45 -36.18
CA TYR A 309 -10.05 7.20 -36.60
C TYR A 309 -11.56 7.21 -36.39
N ILE A 310 -12.04 7.54 -35.20
CA ILE A 310 -13.49 7.55 -34.90
C ILE A 310 -14.22 8.50 -35.83
N LEU A 311 -13.77 9.76 -35.94
CA LEU A 311 -14.45 10.78 -36.73
C LEU A 311 -14.47 10.44 -38.23
N SER A 312 -13.39 9.83 -38.75
CA SER A 312 -13.32 9.45 -40.17
C SER A 312 -14.19 8.24 -40.51
N ASN A 313 -14.51 7.39 -39.54
CA ASN A 313 -15.23 6.13 -39.76
C ASN A 313 -16.70 6.17 -39.34
N ILE A 314 -17.21 7.30 -38.81
CA ILE A 314 -18.64 7.44 -38.45
C ILE A 314 -19.58 7.01 -39.59
N PRO A 315 -19.40 7.45 -40.86
CA PRO A 315 -20.30 7.05 -41.94
C PRO A 315 -20.27 5.54 -42.23
N GLN A 316 -19.12 4.90 -42.00
CA GLN A 316 -18.96 3.45 -42.13
C GLN A 316 -19.69 2.72 -41.01
N PHE A 317 -19.46 3.09 -39.75
CA PHE A 317 -20.15 2.49 -38.60
C PHE A 317 -21.67 2.57 -38.75
N ILE A 318 -22.18 3.73 -39.15
CA ILE A 318 -23.62 3.92 -39.35
C ILE A 318 -24.16 3.00 -40.42
N ARG A 319 -23.46 2.86 -41.56
CA ARG A 319 -23.88 1.99 -42.65
C ARG A 319 -23.80 0.50 -42.28
N GLU A 320 -22.74 0.08 -41.61
CA GLU A 320 -22.53 -1.32 -41.21
C GLU A 320 -23.56 -1.78 -40.17
N TYR A 321 -23.93 -0.89 -39.26
CA TYR A 321 -24.84 -1.17 -38.15
C TYR A 321 -26.28 -0.66 -38.40
N LYS A 322 -26.68 -0.50 -39.67
CA LYS A 322 -28.04 -0.12 -40.09
C LYS A 322 -28.97 -1.32 -40.30
N ASN A 323 -28.44 -2.54 -40.32
CA ASN A 323 -29.17 -3.79 -40.63
C ASN A 323 -29.29 -4.72 -39.43
#